data_AF-A0A7C1FL70-F1
#
_entry.id   AF-A0A7C1FL70-F1
#
_cell.length_a   1.000
_cell.length_b   1.000
_cell.length_c   1.000
_cell.angle_alpha   90.00
_cell.angle_beta   90.00
_cell.angle_gamma   90.00
#
_symmetry.space_group_name_H-M   'P 1'
#
loop_
_entity.id
_entity.type
_entity.pdbx_description
1 polymer ?
#
loop_
_entity_poly.entity_id
_entity_poly.type
_entity_poly.pdbx_seq_one_letter_code
_entity_poly.pdbx_strand_id
1 'polypeptide(L)'
;MPNMLRRYPLAWLFIGIAVGLVLSGVWPETPLRAVATDRIDTFAVATGPVDEDCEAVFFLDFLTGDLRAVVLSKNTGKFTSFFSYNVLQDLGIDPAKNPRFMMVTGMVNLRRGPGHAGVGRSVVYISEVTTGKVAAYALPWTPQAHLTGAKAPFIPLDVTRFRAAAGPAVGTIPGGTN
;
A
#
# COMPACT_ATOMS: atom_id res chain seq x y z
N MET A 1 27.78 -20.61 53.46
CA MET A 1 28.53 -19.70 52.58
C MET A 1 27.84 -18.34 52.61
N PRO A 2 28.43 -17.32 53.25
CA PRO A 2 27.75 -16.06 53.53
C PRO A 2 27.59 -15.23 52.24
N ASN A 3 26.47 -14.53 52.16
CA ASN A 3 25.92 -13.82 51.01
C ASN A 3 26.89 -12.80 50.36
N MET A 4 27.77 -13.27 49.47
CA MET A 4 28.62 -12.42 48.63
C MET A 4 27.81 -11.56 47.64
N LEU A 5 26.57 -11.97 47.34
CA LEU A 5 25.62 -11.28 46.46
C LEU A 5 25.10 -9.94 47.02
N ARG A 6 25.20 -9.68 48.33
CA ARG A 6 24.66 -8.46 48.96
C ARG A 6 25.67 -7.31 49.10
N ARG A 7 26.94 -7.53 48.74
CA ARG A 7 28.04 -6.60 49.07
C ARG A 7 28.31 -5.54 48.00
N TYR A 8 27.88 -5.74 46.75
CA TYR A 8 28.17 -4.84 45.63
C TYR A 8 26.95 -4.59 44.71
N PRO A 9 25.87 -3.98 45.22
CA PRO A 9 24.67 -3.72 44.41
C PRO A 9 24.95 -2.81 43.20
N LEU A 10 25.89 -1.86 43.34
CA LEU A 10 26.32 -0.98 42.26
C LEU A 10 27.07 -1.71 41.14
N ALA A 11 27.87 -2.74 41.47
CA ALA A 11 28.60 -3.50 40.45
C ALA A 11 27.64 -4.26 39.53
N TRP A 12 26.56 -4.84 40.09
CA TRP A 12 25.51 -5.48 39.31
C TRP A 12 24.73 -4.50 38.44
N LEU A 13 24.50 -3.28 38.92
CA LEU A 13 23.89 -2.21 38.12
C LEU A 13 24.76 -1.89 36.89
N PHE A 14 26.07 -1.68 37.08
CA PHE A 14 26.97 -1.37 35.97
C PHE A 14 27.10 -2.51 34.97
N ILE A 15 27.15 -3.76 35.45
CA ILE A 15 27.13 -4.94 34.58
C ILE A 15 25.83 -5.00 33.78
N GLY A 16 24.68 -4.79 34.43
CA GLY A 16 23.38 -4.76 33.76
C GLY A 16 23.28 -3.66 32.68
N ILE A 17 23.78 -2.46 32.97
CA ILE A 17 23.84 -1.36 32.00
C ILE A 17 24.76 -1.70 30.83
N ALA A 18 25.96 -2.23 31.10
CA ALA A 18 26.91 -2.60 30.06
C ALA A 18 26.35 -3.70 29.14
N VAL A 19 25.73 -4.73 29.72
CA VAL A 19 25.07 -5.80 28.96
C VAL A 19 23.88 -5.25 28.18
N GLY A 20 23.07 -4.37 28.77
CA GLY A 20 21.93 -3.74 28.09
C GLY A 20 22.35 -2.91 26.88
N LEU A 21 23.42 -2.12 26.99
CA LEU A 21 23.96 -1.32 25.88
C LEU A 21 24.50 -2.20 24.74
N VAL A 22 25.24 -3.26 25.07
CA VAL A 22 25.74 -4.21 24.08
C VAL A 22 24.59 -4.92 23.36
N LEU A 23 23.59 -5.38 24.10
CA LEU A 23 22.40 -6.04 23.52
C LEU A 23 21.55 -5.08 22.68
N SER A 24 21.46 -3.80 23.04
CA SER A 24 20.76 -2.81 22.22
C SER A 24 21.45 -2.53 20.88
N GLY A 25 22.79 -2.56 20.84
CA GLY A 25 23.55 -2.27 19.62
C GLY A 25 23.57 -3.40 18.59
N VAL A 26 23.31 -4.64 19.02
CA VAL A 26 23.21 -5.81 18.13
C VAL A 26 21.76 -6.13 17.75
N TRP A 27 20.80 -5.34 18.22
CA TRP A 27 19.39 -5.58 17.95
C TRP A 27 19.05 -5.22 16.50
N PRO A 28 18.39 -6.09 15.72
CA PRO A 28 18.00 -5.77 14.36
C PRO A 28 17.04 -4.57 14.33
N GLU A 29 17.44 -3.48 13.69
CA GLU A 29 16.52 -2.40 13.38
C GLU A 29 15.58 -2.84 12.27
N THR A 30 14.28 -2.72 12.50
CA THR A 30 13.28 -2.91 11.44
C THR A 30 12.89 -1.53 10.93
N PRO A 31 13.28 -1.12 9.70
CA PRO A 31 12.91 0.18 9.19
C PRO A 31 11.39 0.26 9.06
N LEU A 32 10.76 1.08 9.91
CA LEU A 32 9.32 1.33 9.86
C LEU A 32 9.07 2.30 8.70
N ARG A 33 8.49 1.80 7.60
CA ARG A 33 8.04 2.64 6.49
C ARG A 33 6.63 3.12 6.80
N ALA A 34 6.48 4.42 7.03
CA ALA A 34 5.16 5.02 7.16
C ALA A 34 4.54 5.16 5.77
N VAL A 35 3.37 4.56 5.57
CA VAL A 35 2.51 4.84 4.43
C VAL A 35 1.41 5.78 4.89
N ALA A 36 1.18 6.85 4.14
CA ALA A 36 0.08 7.77 4.42
C ALA A 36 -1.07 7.52 3.44
N THR A 37 -2.29 7.80 3.87
CA THR A 37 -3.46 7.86 2.98
C THR A 37 -4.30 9.03 3.42
N ASP A 38 -4.67 9.88 2.46
CA ASP A 38 -5.56 11.01 2.65
C ASP A 38 -6.59 11.08 1.51
N ARG A 39 -7.71 11.74 1.74
CA ARG A 39 -8.78 11.87 0.75
C ARG A 39 -9.47 13.22 0.85
N ILE A 40 -9.89 13.74 -0.30
CA ILE A 40 -10.74 14.93 -0.41
C ILE A 40 -11.76 14.71 -1.51
N ASP A 41 -13.05 14.78 -1.18
CA ASP A 41 -14.18 14.65 -2.11
C ASP A 41 -14.04 13.50 -3.13
N THR A 42 -13.58 13.83 -4.34
CA THR A 42 -13.45 12.93 -5.50
C THR A 42 -12.01 12.45 -5.74
N PHE A 43 -11.10 12.69 -4.81
CA PHE A 43 -9.70 12.31 -4.92
C PHE A 43 -9.22 11.57 -3.68
N ALA A 44 -8.38 10.57 -3.88
CA ALA A 44 -7.56 9.98 -2.84
C ALA A 44 -6.08 10.06 -3.19
N VAL A 45 -5.26 10.18 -2.16
CA VAL A 45 -3.80 10.08 -2.24
C VAL A 45 -3.30 9.05 -1.25
N ALA A 46 -2.29 8.28 -1.64
CA ALA A 46 -1.59 7.38 -0.75
C ALA A 46 -0.09 7.35 -1.08
N THR A 47 0.75 7.00 -0.11
CA THR A 47 2.19 6.80 -0.36
C THR A 47 2.57 5.34 -0.15
N GLY A 48 3.56 4.85 -0.90
CA GLY A 48 4.01 3.48 -0.76
C GLY A 48 5.44 3.30 -1.25
N PRO A 49 6.31 2.61 -0.49
CA PRO A 49 7.70 2.43 -0.92
C PRO A 49 7.74 1.53 -2.15
N VAL A 50 8.44 1.97 -3.19
CA VAL A 50 8.63 1.18 -4.43
C VAL A 50 9.95 0.42 -4.40
N ASP A 51 10.93 0.95 -3.69
CA ASP A 51 12.24 0.36 -3.45
C ASP A 51 12.73 0.72 -2.04
N GLU A 52 13.99 0.42 -1.73
CA GLU A 52 14.63 0.79 -0.46
C GLU A 52 14.77 2.32 -0.27
N ASP A 53 15.05 3.04 -1.36
CA ASP A 53 15.33 4.48 -1.32
C ASP A 53 14.18 5.35 -1.86
N CYS A 54 13.19 4.74 -2.51
CA CYS A 54 12.19 5.45 -3.31
C CYS A 54 10.78 5.14 -2.82
N GLU A 55 9.96 6.18 -2.75
CA GLU A 55 8.53 6.12 -2.43
C GLU A 55 7.72 6.70 -3.59
N ALA A 56 6.62 6.02 -3.93
CA ALA A 56 5.63 6.52 -4.87
C ALA A 56 4.53 7.27 -4.13
N VAL A 57 4.04 8.33 -4.75
CA VAL A 57 2.76 8.94 -4.41
C VAL A 57 1.73 8.49 -5.43
N PHE A 58 0.67 7.85 -4.95
CA PHE A 58 -0.46 7.35 -5.71
C PHE A 58 -1.62 8.33 -5.62
N PHE A 59 -2.28 8.59 -6.73
CA PHE A 59 -3.45 9.44 -6.84
C PHE A 59 -4.56 8.68 -7.55
N LEU A 60 -5.78 8.76 -7.02
CA LEU A 60 -6.96 8.21 -7.67
C LEU A 60 -8.00 9.32 -7.84
N ASP A 61 -8.42 9.53 -9.08
CA ASP A 61 -9.61 10.33 -9.42
C ASP A 61 -10.85 9.44 -9.44
N PHE A 62 -11.83 9.75 -8.59
CA PHE A 62 -13.05 8.97 -8.44
C PHE A 62 -14.03 9.19 -9.61
N LEU A 63 -13.93 10.31 -10.33
CA LEU A 63 -14.85 10.62 -11.44
C LEU A 63 -14.50 9.82 -12.68
N THR A 64 -13.21 9.73 -12.99
CA THR A 64 -12.71 9.06 -14.20
C THR A 64 -12.16 7.66 -13.93
N GLY A 65 -11.88 7.33 -12.66
CA GLY A 65 -11.14 6.13 -12.26
C GLY A 65 -9.70 6.12 -12.74
N ASP A 66 -9.12 7.28 -13.03
CA ASP A 66 -7.71 7.42 -13.41
C ASP A 66 -6.83 7.28 -12.16
N LEU A 67 -6.08 6.18 -12.12
CA LEU A 67 -5.06 5.90 -11.13
C LEU A 67 -3.72 6.39 -11.67
N ARG A 68 -3.04 7.25 -10.93
CA ARG A 68 -1.70 7.74 -11.25
C ARG A 68 -0.72 7.45 -10.14
N ALA A 69 0.54 7.25 -10.49
CA ALA A 69 1.63 7.30 -9.53
C ALA A 69 2.79 8.13 -10.06
N VAL A 70 3.46 8.81 -9.14
CA VAL A 70 4.70 9.53 -9.41
C VAL A 70 5.77 9.11 -8.41
N VAL A 71 7.00 8.98 -8.90
CA VAL A 71 8.15 8.64 -8.05
C VAL A 71 9.20 9.72 -8.16
N LEU A 72 9.67 10.18 -7.00
CA LEU A 72 10.76 11.13 -6.89
C LEU A 72 12.09 10.44 -7.23
N SER A 73 12.89 11.05 -8.11
CA SER A 73 14.25 10.60 -8.34
C SER A 73 15.12 10.93 -7.14
N LYS A 74 15.82 9.91 -6.60
CA LYS A 74 16.82 10.13 -5.56
C LYS A 74 18.02 10.97 -6.03
N ASN A 75 18.31 11.00 -7.33
CA ASN A 75 19.46 11.72 -7.88
C ASN A 75 19.15 13.20 -8.12
N THR A 76 17.96 13.51 -8.62
CA THR A 76 17.61 14.89 -9.03
C THR A 76 16.66 15.59 -8.06
N GLY A 77 16.05 14.85 -7.12
CA GLY A 77 15.01 15.40 -6.24
C GLY A 77 13.77 15.90 -6.99
N LYS A 78 13.53 15.41 -8.21
CA LYS A 78 12.38 15.77 -9.06
C LYS A 78 11.53 14.54 -9.37
N PHE A 79 10.24 14.75 -9.64
CA PHE A 79 9.36 13.71 -10.17
C PHE A 79 9.78 13.37 -11.60
N THR A 80 10.18 12.13 -11.81
CA THR A 80 10.75 11.69 -13.10
C THR A 80 10.05 10.46 -13.65
N SER A 81 9.52 9.60 -12.78
CA SER A 81 8.79 8.39 -13.19
C SER A 81 7.30 8.57 -12.96
N PHE A 82 6.51 8.27 -13.99
CA PHE A 82 5.07 8.53 -14.04
C PHE A 82 4.34 7.31 -14.55
N PHE A 83 3.29 6.91 -13.84
CA PHE A 83 2.48 5.73 -14.17
C PHE A 83 1.01 6.11 -14.16
N SER A 84 0.23 5.55 -15.08
CA SER A 84 -1.20 5.85 -15.22
C SER A 84 -1.99 4.63 -15.66
N TYR A 85 -3.17 4.41 -15.11
CA TYR A 85 -4.04 3.29 -15.47
C TYR A 85 -5.50 3.60 -15.13
N ASN A 86 -6.44 3.12 -15.92
CA ASN A 86 -7.87 3.30 -15.64
C ASN A 86 -8.45 2.08 -14.93
N VAL A 87 -8.90 2.24 -13.69
CA VAL A 87 -9.36 1.12 -12.85
C VAL A 87 -10.80 0.71 -13.15
N LEU A 88 -11.58 1.54 -13.85
CA LEU A 88 -12.98 1.23 -14.15
C LEU A 88 -13.12 0.02 -15.06
N GLN A 89 -12.15 -0.20 -15.95
CA GLN A 89 -12.13 -1.31 -16.89
C GLN A 89 -12.07 -2.65 -16.16
N ASP A 90 -11.13 -2.81 -15.23
CA ASP A 90 -10.96 -4.06 -14.48
C ASP A 90 -12.09 -4.27 -13.46
N LEU A 91 -12.54 -3.19 -12.83
CA LEU A 91 -13.64 -3.25 -11.88
C LEU A 91 -15.00 -3.35 -12.59
N GLY A 92 -15.08 -3.21 -13.91
CA GLY A 92 -16.34 -3.24 -14.68
C GLY A 92 -17.39 -2.29 -14.12
N ILE A 93 -17.00 -1.04 -13.87
CA ILE A 93 -17.83 0.02 -13.29
C ILE A 93 -18.24 0.99 -14.39
N ASP A 94 -19.52 1.37 -14.39
CA ASP A 94 -20.03 2.46 -15.20
C ASP A 94 -19.85 3.79 -14.43
N PRO A 95 -19.05 4.76 -14.94
CA PRO A 95 -18.86 6.04 -14.28
C PRO A 95 -20.17 6.84 -14.12
N ALA A 96 -21.18 6.59 -14.95
CA ALA A 96 -22.49 7.24 -14.82
C ALA A 96 -23.24 6.86 -13.54
N LYS A 97 -22.82 5.79 -12.84
CA LYS A 97 -23.44 5.31 -11.60
C LYS A 97 -22.86 5.95 -10.33
N ASN A 98 -22.02 6.98 -10.48
CA ASN A 98 -21.39 7.69 -9.36
C ASN A 98 -20.69 6.73 -8.36
N PRO A 99 -19.71 5.94 -8.83
CA PRO A 99 -19.00 4.97 -7.99
C PRO A 99 -18.27 5.63 -6.82
N ARG A 100 -18.18 4.91 -5.70
CA ARG A 100 -17.51 5.39 -4.48
C ARG A 100 -16.26 4.57 -4.23
N PHE A 101 -15.10 5.22 -4.25
CA PHE A 101 -13.83 4.52 -4.10
C PHE A 101 -13.21 4.68 -2.70
N MET A 102 -12.40 3.71 -2.34
CA MET A 102 -11.39 3.81 -1.28
C MET A 102 -10.07 3.31 -1.85
N MET A 103 -8.97 3.91 -1.42
CA MET A 103 -7.62 3.55 -1.85
C MET A 103 -6.71 3.47 -0.63
N VAL A 104 -5.86 2.45 -0.59
CA VAL A 104 -4.76 2.32 0.37
C VAL A 104 -3.57 1.64 -0.31
N THR A 105 -2.39 1.80 0.25
CA THR A 105 -1.17 1.10 -0.18
C THR A 105 -0.79 0.05 0.85
N GLY A 106 -0.10 -1.01 0.39
CA GLY A 106 0.47 -2.01 1.28
C GLY A 106 1.70 -2.67 0.66
N MET A 107 2.46 -3.36 1.51
CA MET A 107 3.68 -4.05 1.10
C MET A 107 3.38 -5.44 0.59
N VAL A 108 3.98 -5.81 -0.53
CA VAL A 108 3.98 -7.19 -1.00
C VAL A 108 5.33 -7.52 -1.63
N ASN A 109 5.84 -8.71 -1.33
CA ASN A 109 7.05 -9.23 -1.97
C ASN A 109 6.63 -10.24 -3.03
N LEU A 110 6.19 -9.73 -4.19
CA LEU A 110 5.77 -10.57 -5.31
C LEU A 110 6.98 -11.33 -5.86
N ARG A 111 6.83 -12.64 -6.02
CA ARG A 111 7.89 -13.51 -6.52
C ARG A 111 8.22 -13.11 -7.95
N ARG A 112 9.46 -12.66 -8.18
CA ARG A 112 9.97 -12.30 -9.51
C ARG A 112 10.12 -13.58 -10.34
N GLY A 113 9.11 -13.91 -11.14
CA GLY A 113 9.15 -15.03 -12.08
C GLY A 113 9.93 -14.70 -13.36
N PRO A 114 10.35 -15.70 -14.15
CA PRO A 114 10.88 -15.47 -15.50
C PRO A 114 9.83 -14.69 -16.31
N GLY A 115 10.18 -13.51 -16.81
CA GLY A 115 9.26 -12.63 -17.56
C GLY A 115 8.49 -11.58 -16.73
N HIS A 116 8.50 -11.66 -15.39
CA HIS A 116 7.96 -10.60 -14.54
C HIS A 116 9.08 -9.60 -14.25
N ALA A 117 9.31 -8.71 -15.22
CA ALA A 117 10.18 -7.55 -15.06
C ALA A 117 9.77 -6.78 -13.80
N GLY A 118 10.78 -6.31 -13.06
CA GLY A 118 10.68 -5.89 -11.66
C GLY A 118 9.38 -5.14 -11.33
N VAL A 119 8.76 -5.54 -10.23
CA VAL A 119 7.63 -4.84 -9.63
C VAL A 119 8.11 -4.12 -8.38
N GLY A 120 7.48 -2.98 -8.08
CA GLY A 120 7.72 -2.23 -6.86
C GLY A 120 7.35 -3.05 -5.62
N ARG A 121 7.91 -2.68 -4.47
CA ARG A 121 7.63 -3.31 -3.18
C ARG A 121 6.23 -3.02 -2.63
N SER A 122 5.57 -2.00 -3.18
CA SER A 122 4.21 -1.60 -2.81
C SER A 122 3.19 -2.00 -3.87
N VAL A 123 2.00 -2.33 -3.38
CA VAL A 123 0.78 -2.49 -4.16
C VAL A 123 -0.22 -1.46 -3.68
N VAL A 124 -0.99 -0.92 -4.62
CA VAL A 124 -2.15 -0.08 -4.32
C VAL A 124 -3.40 -0.93 -4.44
N TYR A 125 -4.19 -0.93 -3.37
CA TYR A 125 -5.48 -1.59 -3.29
C TYR A 125 -6.58 -0.55 -3.45
N ILE A 126 -7.46 -0.78 -4.41
CA ILE A 126 -8.57 0.12 -4.72
C ILE A 126 -9.85 -0.66 -4.62
N SER A 127 -10.75 -0.20 -3.77
CA SER A 127 -12.07 -0.79 -3.62
C SER A 127 -13.14 0.17 -4.09
N GLU A 128 -14.11 -0.33 -4.84
CA GLU A 128 -15.35 0.38 -5.10
C GLU A 128 -16.44 -0.15 -4.17
N VAL A 129 -16.95 0.75 -3.33
CA VAL A 129 -17.74 0.42 -2.14
C VAL A 129 -19.17 0.00 -2.50
N THR A 130 -19.73 0.52 -3.59
CA THR A 130 -21.12 0.27 -4.00
C THR A 130 -21.30 -1.16 -4.53
N THR A 131 -20.41 -1.57 -5.43
CA THR A 131 -20.36 -2.91 -6.03
C THR A 131 -19.66 -3.93 -5.14
N GLY A 132 -18.84 -3.48 -4.20
CA GLY A 132 -18.09 -4.35 -3.30
C GLY A 132 -16.87 -5.00 -3.95
N LYS A 133 -16.39 -4.46 -5.07
CA LYS A 133 -15.21 -4.96 -5.79
C LYS A 133 -13.93 -4.33 -5.24
N VAL A 134 -12.85 -5.09 -5.22
CA VAL A 134 -11.51 -4.61 -4.85
C VAL A 134 -10.49 -5.14 -5.85
N ALA A 135 -9.61 -4.27 -6.30
CA ALA A 135 -8.54 -4.57 -7.25
C ALA A 135 -7.18 -4.22 -6.62
N ALA A 136 -6.17 -5.01 -6.98
CA ALA A 136 -4.77 -4.80 -6.58
C ALA A 136 -3.92 -4.47 -7.80
N TYR A 137 -3.10 -3.42 -7.70
CA TYR A 137 -2.23 -2.96 -8.77
C TYR A 137 -0.78 -2.82 -8.29
N ALA A 138 0.16 -3.31 -9.10
CA ALA A 138 1.59 -3.11 -8.90
C ALA A 138 2.15 -2.05 -9.84
N LEU A 139 3.23 -1.40 -9.38
CA LEU A 139 4.05 -0.55 -10.25
C LEU A 139 5.12 -1.39 -10.95
N PRO A 140 5.26 -1.30 -12.29
CA PRO A 140 6.45 -1.80 -12.95
C PRO A 140 7.65 -0.95 -12.52
N TRP A 141 8.60 -1.57 -11.84
CA TRP A 141 9.73 -0.93 -11.22
C TRP A 141 11.03 -1.67 -11.47
N THR A 142 11.99 -0.98 -12.09
CA THR A 142 13.39 -1.36 -12.04
C THR A 142 14.22 -0.13 -11.70
N PRO A 143 15.26 -0.25 -10.84
CA PRO A 143 16.13 0.88 -10.53
C PRO A 143 16.69 1.54 -11.80
N GLN A 144 17.04 0.74 -12.82
CA GLN A 144 17.60 1.24 -14.07
C GLN A 144 16.60 2.10 -14.86
N ALA A 145 15.34 1.66 -14.99
CA ALA A 145 14.32 2.45 -15.69
C ALA A 145 13.97 3.73 -14.92
N HIS A 146 14.03 3.67 -13.58
CA HIS A 146 13.80 4.84 -12.75
C HIS A 146 14.83 5.95 -12.97
N LEU A 147 16.10 5.61 -13.16
CA LEU A 147 17.17 6.58 -13.45
C LEU A 147 16.88 7.41 -14.71
N THR A 148 16.19 6.83 -15.69
CA THR A 148 15.81 7.48 -16.95
C THR A 148 14.41 8.08 -16.96
N GLY A 149 13.66 7.99 -15.85
CA GLY A 149 12.29 8.48 -15.75
C GLY A 149 11.26 7.52 -16.39
N ALA A 150 11.05 6.38 -15.75
CA ALA A 150 10.15 5.33 -16.24
C ALA A 150 8.72 5.85 -16.48
N LYS A 151 8.13 5.45 -17.62
CA LYS A 151 6.72 5.69 -17.92
C LYS A 151 6.06 4.41 -18.40
N ALA A 152 5.05 3.95 -17.68
CA ALA A 152 4.36 2.70 -17.98
C ALA A 152 2.97 2.65 -17.33
N PRO A 153 2.05 1.82 -17.83
CA PRO A 153 0.81 1.52 -17.12
C PRO A 153 1.08 0.71 -15.83
N PHE A 154 0.12 0.72 -14.91
CA PHE A 154 0.12 -0.19 -13.78
C PHE A 154 -0.06 -1.64 -14.25
N ILE A 155 0.45 -2.59 -13.47
CA ILE A 155 0.24 -4.01 -13.70
C ILE A 155 -0.96 -4.45 -12.83
N PRO A 156 -2.12 -4.80 -13.42
CA PRO A 156 -3.22 -5.38 -12.67
C PRO A 156 -2.80 -6.75 -12.14
N LEU A 157 -3.01 -6.98 -10.84
CA LEU A 157 -2.61 -8.24 -10.19
C LEU A 157 -3.81 -9.18 -10.03
N ASP A 158 -4.88 -8.68 -9.40
CA ASP A 158 -6.08 -9.46 -9.13
C ASP A 158 -7.27 -8.53 -8.83
N VAL A 159 -8.48 -9.06 -9.04
CA VAL A 159 -9.75 -8.40 -8.71
C VAL A 159 -10.68 -9.39 -8.04
N THR A 160 -11.19 -9.02 -6.86
CA THR A 160 -12.14 -9.83 -6.10
C THR A 160 -13.30 -8.99 -5.56
N ARG A 161 -14.21 -9.61 -4.79
CA ARG A 161 -15.33 -8.95 -4.15
C ARG A 161 -15.31 -9.20 -2.64
N PHE A 162 -15.41 -8.13 -1.86
CA PHE A 162 -15.52 -8.21 -0.40
C PHE A 162 -16.97 -8.19 0.10
N ARG A 163 -17.93 -7.88 -0.78
CA ARG A 163 -19.36 -8.06 -0.51
C ARG A 163 -20.15 -8.31 -1.80
N ALA A 164 -21.30 -8.95 -1.65
CA ALA A 164 -22.30 -8.97 -2.73
C ALA A 164 -22.82 -7.53 -2.95
N ALA A 165 -23.03 -7.16 -4.22
CA ALA A 165 -23.75 -5.94 -4.55
C ALA A 165 -25.13 -5.98 -3.88
N ALA A 166 -25.59 -4.86 -3.34
CA ALA A 166 -26.94 -4.80 -2.78
C ALA A 166 -27.93 -5.15 -3.91
N GLY A 167 -28.60 -6.30 -3.78
CA GLY A 167 -29.71 -6.63 -4.67
C GLY A 167 -30.83 -5.59 -4.51
N PRO A 168 -31.69 -5.39 -5.53
CA PRO A 168 -32.87 -4.56 -5.36
C PRO A 168 -33.64 -5.06 -4.13
N ALA A 169 -33.97 -4.14 -3.22
CA ALA A 169 -34.82 -4.46 -2.08
C ALA A 169 -36.07 -5.16 -2.63
N VAL A 170 -36.30 -6.40 -2.22
CA VAL A 170 -37.49 -7.16 -2.59
C VAL A 170 -38.68 -6.33 -2.12
N GLY A 171 -39.33 -5.66 -3.07
CA GLY A 171 -40.53 -4.89 -2.86
C GLY A 171 -41.62 -5.83 -2.35
N THR A 172 -42.20 -5.45 -1.21
CA THR A 172 -43.60 -5.64 -0.82
C THR A 172 -44.33 -6.77 -1.55
N ILE A 173 -44.56 -7.90 -0.88
CA ILE A 173 -45.64 -8.81 -1.31
C ILE A 173 -46.97 -8.12 -0.93
N PRO A 174 -47.84 -7.78 -1.88
CA PRO A 174 -49.18 -7.26 -1.60
C PRO A 174 -50.02 -8.37 -0.96
N GLY A 175 -50.88 -7.98 -0.02
CA GLY A 175 -51.62 -8.86 0.88
C GLY A 175 -52.37 -10.02 0.20
N GLY A 176 -52.45 -11.13 0.93
CA GLY A 176 -53.40 -12.20 0.70
C GLY A 176 -54.17 -12.44 2.00
N THR A 177 -55.36 -11.88 2.06
CA THR A 177 -56.44 -12.37 2.94
C THR A 177 -56.88 -13.75 2.46
N ASN A 178 -57.02 -14.69 3.39
CA ASN A 178 -58.18 -15.57 3.56
C ASN A 178 -58.05 -16.29 4.90
#